data_AF-A0A6G3T6N3-F1
#
_entry.id   AF-A0A6G3T6N3-F1
#
_cell.length_a   1.000
_cell.length_b   1.000
_cell.length_c   1.000
_cell.angle_alpha   90.00
_cell.angle_beta   90.00
_cell.angle_gamma   90.00
#
_symmetry.space_group_name_H-M   'P 1'
#
loop_
_entity.id
_entity.type
_entity.pdbx_description
1 polymer ?
#
loop_
_entity_poly.entity_id
_entity_poly.type
_entity_poly.pdbx_seq_one_letter_code
_entity_poly.pdbx_strand_id
1 'polypeptide(L)'
;RGREPHPGEALDAFVASYTSAYGVRDTPGFRRRLAGQLAADPRLDGYWELVAEVTTAPGARPEPTPGSAHDWLLAALTAGTGVVPDQGTSPRQSKRRTSPGLGV
;
A
#
# COMPACT_ATOMS: atom_id res chain seq x y z
N ARG A 1 2.75 -12.48 10.41
CA ARG A 1 1.31 -12.28 10.08
C ARG A 1 1.18 -10.93 9.40
N GLY A 2 0.47 -10.83 8.28
CA GLY A 2 0.16 -9.53 7.65
C GLY A 2 -1.19 -9.04 8.13
N ARG A 3 -1.26 -7.81 8.66
CA ARG A 3 -2.52 -7.12 8.96
C ARG A 3 -2.99 -6.38 7.70
N GLU A 4 -4.29 -6.25 7.52
CA GLU A 4 -4.85 -5.43 6.44
C GLU A 4 -4.54 -3.94 6.69
N PRO A 5 -4.44 -3.11 5.63
CA PRO A 5 -4.29 -1.67 5.74
C PRO A 5 -5.32 -1.06 6.69
N HIS A 6 -4.85 -0.37 7.73
CA HIS A 6 -5.72 0.24 8.72
C HIS A 6 -5.15 1.57 9.24
N PRO A 7 -6.01 2.50 9.71
CA PRO A 7 -5.56 3.65 10.48
C PRO A 7 -4.75 3.21 11.70
N GLY A 8 -3.78 4.03 12.11
CA GLY A 8 -2.99 3.80 13.33
C GLY A 8 -1.60 4.41 13.26
N GLU A 9 -0.80 4.11 14.28
CA GLU A 9 0.51 4.74 14.53
C GLU A 9 1.46 4.71 13.32
N ALA A 10 1.52 3.59 12.58
CA ALA A 10 2.36 3.48 11.39
C ALA A 10 1.93 4.47 10.28
N LEU A 11 0.62 4.64 10.08
CA LEU A 11 0.08 5.62 9.14
C LEU A 11 0.34 7.05 9.64
N ASP A 12 0.21 7.30 10.95
CA ASP A 12 0.41 8.62 11.51
C ASP A 12 1.88 9.05 11.45
N ALA A 13 2.83 8.14 11.72
CA ALA A 13 4.27 8.40 11.56
C ALA A 13 4.66 8.67 10.09
N PHE A 14 4.07 7.92 9.16
CA PHE A 14 4.25 8.17 7.74
C PHE A 14 3.75 9.56 7.34
N VAL A 15 2.52 9.92 7.72
CA VAL A 15 1.96 11.25 7.46
C VAL A 15 2.78 12.36 8.13
N ALA A 16 3.23 12.15 9.37
CA ALA A 16 4.07 13.08 10.13
C ALA A 16 5.40 13.39 9.42
N SER A 17 5.98 12.40 8.73
CA SER A 17 7.21 12.59 7.96
C SER A 17 6.99 13.58 6.81
N TYR A 18 5.87 13.49 6.09
CA TYR A 18 5.53 14.43 5.01
C TYR A 18 5.11 15.81 5.52
N THR A 19 4.36 15.89 6.62
CA THR A 19 4.00 17.19 7.20
C THR A 19 5.23 17.93 7.72
N SER A 20 6.19 17.22 8.29
CA SER A 20 7.50 17.77 8.67
C SER A 20 8.30 18.22 7.45
N ALA A 21 8.43 17.39 6.42
CA ALA A 21 9.17 17.73 5.20
C ALA A 21 8.59 18.94 4.45
N TYR A 22 7.25 19.07 4.42
CA TYR A 22 6.56 20.17 3.76
C TYR A 22 6.31 21.38 4.68
N GLY A 23 6.58 21.29 5.97
CA GLY A 23 6.30 22.37 6.93
C GLY A 23 4.82 22.71 7.08
N VAL A 24 3.93 21.74 6.87
CA VAL A 24 2.46 21.93 6.90
C VAL A 24 1.82 21.15 8.03
N ARG A 25 0.57 21.49 8.38
CA ARG A 25 -0.19 20.74 9.39
C ARG A 25 -0.90 19.52 8.77
N ASP A 26 -1.01 18.46 9.55
CA ASP A 26 -1.86 17.32 9.21
C ASP A 26 -3.33 17.77 9.22
N THR A 27 -4.00 17.60 8.09
CA THR A 27 -5.42 17.92 7.92
C THR A 27 -6.06 16.89 6.99
N PRO A 28 -7.38 16.68 7.06
CA PRO A 28 -8.08 15.80 6.11
C PRO A 28 -7.85 16.19 4.65
N GLY A 29 -7.74 17.49 4.36
CA GLY A 29 -7.42 18.00 3.01
C GLY A 29 -5.99 17.67 2.57
N PHE A 30 -5.02 17.77 3.49
CA PHE A 30 -3.65 17.35 3.25
C PHE A 30 -3.57 15.84 2.96
N ARG A 31 -4.19 15.01 3.81
CA ARG A 31 -4.21 13.55 3.64
C ARG A 31 -4.81 13.13 2.28
N ARG A 32 -5.91 13.77 1.84
CA ARG A 32 -6.50 13.55 0.49
C ARG A 32 -5.53 13.90 -0.63
N ARG A 33 -4.88 15.06 -0.55
CA ARG A 33 -3.91 15.49 -1.57
C ARG A 33 -2.71 14.56 -1.64
N LEU A 34 -2.18 14.19 -0.47
CA LEU A 34 -1.04 13.29 -0.36
C LEU A 34 -1.35 11.92 -0.98
N ALA A 35 -2.54 11.36 -0.71
CA ALA A 35 -2.98 10.10 -1.32
C ALA A 35 -2.95 10.17 -2.87
N GLY A 36 -3.49 11.25 -3.46
CA GLY A 36 -3.46 11.44 -4.91
C GLY A 36 -2.06 11.63 -5.49
N GLN A 37 -1.16 12.31 -4.77
CA GLN A 37 0.22 12.51 -5.21
C GLN A 37 1.05 11.22 -5.18
N LEU A 38 0.89 10.42 -4.12
CA LEU A 38 1.65 9.17 -3.97
C LEU A 38 1.20 8.07 -4.93
N ALA A 39 -0.07 8.08 -5.34
CA ALA A 39 -0.60 7.15 -6.34
C ALA A 39 -0.05 7.37 -7.77
N ALA A 40 0.77 8.40 -8.00
CA ALA A 40 1.14 8.85 -9.34
C ALA A 40 2.39 8.19 -9.95
N ASP A 41 3.10 7.29 -9.25
CA ASP A 41 4.34 6.68 -9.76
C ASP A 41 4.33 5.14 -9.81
N PRO A 42 3.79 4.55 -10.89
CA PRO A 42 3.74 3.09 -11.08
C PRO A 42 5.12 2.42 -11.30
N ARG A 43 6.18 3.19 -11.58
CA ARG A 43 7.50 2.61 -11.90
C ARG A 43 8.21 2.11 -10.66
N LEU A 44 8.00 2.80 -9.53
CA LEU A 44 8.54 2.38 -8.25
C LEU A 44 7.89 1.06 -7.79
N ASP A 45 6.60 0.84 -8.09
CA ASP A 45 5.90 -0.41 -7.78
C ASP A 45 6.57 -1.61 -8.46
N GLY A 46 6.83 -1.49 -9.77
CA GLY A 46 7.50 -2.54 -10.55
C GLY A 46 8.95 -2.77 -10.10
N TYR A 47 9.68 -1.72 -9.76
CA TYR A 47 11.03 -1.85 -9.19
C TYR A 47 11.03 -2.66 -7.88
N TRP A 48 10.12 -2.34 -6.96
CA TRP A 48 10.05 -3.04 -5.68
C TRP A 48 9.54 -4.49 -5.79
N GLU A 49 8.71 -4.81 -6.80
CA GLU A 49 8.35 -6.19 -7.12
C GLU A 49 9.58 -6.99 -7.58
N LEU A 50 10.38 -6.44 -8.49
CA LEU A 50 11.62 -7.10 -8.94
C LEU A 50 12.63 -7.26 -7.81
N VAL A 51 12.78 -6.27 -6.93
CA VAL A 51 13.61 -6.40 -5.72
C VAL A 51 13.13 -7.56 -4.85
N ALA A 52 11.82 -7.68 -4.63
CA ALA A 52 11.26 -8.79 -3.85
C ALA A 52 11.59 -10.14 -4.49
N GLU A 53 11.48 -10.27 -5.81
CA GLU A 53 11.83 -11.50 -6.54
C GLU A 53 13.30 -11.88 -6.37
N VAL A 54 14.21 -10.90 -6.45
CA VAL A 54 15.65 -11.14 -6.34
C VAL A 54 16.07 -11.45 -4.90
N THR A 55 15.48 -10.80 -3.90
CA THR A 55 15.89 -10.97 -2.50
C THR A 55 15.22 -12.14 -1.79
N THR A 56 14.13 -12.67 -2.34
CA THR A 56 13.40 -13.78 -1.72
C THR A 56 14.06 -15.10 -2.11
N ALA A 57 14.58 -15.83 -1.13
CA ALA A 57 15.10 -17.17 -1.35
C ALA A 57 14.01 -18.09 -1.98
N PRO A 58 14.37 -19.00 -2.89
CA PRO A 58 13.42 -19.93 -3.49
C PRO A 58 12.62 -20.69 -2.42
N GLY A 59 11.29 -20.64 -2.51
CA GLY A 59 10.37 -21.28 -1.55
C GLY A 59 10.18 -20.52 -0.22
N ALA A 60 10.91 -19.42 0.01
CA ALA A 60 10.66 -18.53 1.14
C ALA A 60 9.49 -17.60 0.85
N ARG A 61 8.86 -17.11 1.91
CA ARG A 61 7.89 -16.02 1.81
C ARG A 61 8.65 -14.70 1.57
N PRO A 62 8.22 -13.85 0.64
CA PRO A 62 8.81 -12.52 0.50
C PRO A 62 8.64 -11.71 1.78
N GLU A 63 9.74 -11.16 2.29
CA GLU A 63 9.68 -10.14 3.33
C GLU A 63 9.10 -8.84 2.75
N PRO A 64 8.40 -8.01 3.55
CA PRO A 64 7.86 -6.76 3.07
C PRO A 64 8.98 -5.85 2.56
N THR A 65 8.96 -5.53 1.26
CA THR A 65 9.83 -4.51 0.69
C THR A 65 9.33 -3.12 1.09
N PRO A 66 10.21 -2.09 1.04
CA PRO A 66 9.78 -0.70 1.21
C PRO A 66 8.60 -0.30 0.31
N GLY A 67 8.55 -0.81 -0.93
CA GLY A 67 7.39 -0.63 -1.82
C GLY A 67 6.11 -1.26 -1.28
N SER A 68 6.15 -2.53 -0.87
CA SER A 68 4.96 -3.18 -0.30
C SER A 68 4.46 -2.53 1.00
N ALA A 69 5.37 -1.94 1.79
CA ALA A 69 5.03 -1.16 2.96
C ALA A 69 4.42 0.20 2.58
N HIS A 70 4.95 0.84 1.54
CA HIS A 70 4.40 2.07 0.98
C HIS A 70 2.97 1.86 0.46
N ASP A 71 2.72 0.82 -0.32
CA ASP A 71 1.41 0.45 -0.85
C ASP A 71 0.39 0.22 0.27
N TRP A 72 0.83 -0.48 1.32
CA TRP A 72 -0.01 -0.75 2.50
C TRP A 72 -0.43 0.55 3.20
N LEU A 73 0.51 1.49 3.37
CA LEU A 73 0.25 2.79 4.00
C LEU A 73 -0.62 3.68 3.10
N LEU A 74 -0.39 3.66 1.79
CA LEU A 74 -1.20 4.38 0.81
C LEU A 74 -2.64 3.86 0.79
N ALA A 75 -2.84 2.54 0.83
CA ALA A 75 -4.16 1.94 0.92
C ALA A 75 -4.90 2.36 2.20
N ALA A 76 -4.21 2.39 3.35
CA ALA A 76 -4.78 2.87 4.61
C ALA A 76 -5.14 4.37 4.55
N LEU A 77 -4.27 5.19 3.97
CA LEU A 77 -4.51 6.62 3.75
C LEU A 77 -5.72 6.87 2.84
N THR A 78 -5.83 6.09 1.77
CA THR A 78 -6.90 6.19 0.76
C THR A 78 -8.24 5.81 1.37
N ALA A 79 -8.30 4.69 2.09
CA ALA A 79 -9.48 4.24 2.82
C ALA A 79 -9.96 5.26 3.86
N GLY A 80 -9.03 5.91 4.58
CA GLY A 80 -9.35 6.94 5.57
C GLY A 80 -9.73 8.31 4.99
N THR A 81 -9.51 8.53 3.70
CA THR A 81 -9.75 9.83 3.05
C THR A 81 -10.94 9.83 2.08
N GLY A 82 -11.51 8.66 1.79
CA GLY A 82 -12.67 8.51 0.89
C GLY A 82 -12.33 8.78 -0.58
N VAL A 83 -11.04 8.89 -0.94
CA VAL A 83 -10.60 8.94 -2.34
C VAL A 83 -10.79 7.53 -2.89
N VAL A 84 -11.71 7.33 -3.83
CA VAL A 84 -11.72 6.10 -4.62
C VAL A 84 -10.54 6.23 -5.59
N PRO A 85 -9.50 5.38 -5.51
CA PRO A 85 -8.50 5.36 -6.55
C PRO A 85 -9.22 4.96 -7.83
N ASP A 86 -9.06 5.75 -8.89
CA ASP A 86 -9.51 5.38 -10.23
C ASP A 86 -8.98 3.97 -10.50
N GLN A 87 -9.89 3.00 -10.64
CA GLN A 87 -9.55 1.59 -10.78
C GLN A 87 -9.05 1.34 -12.19
N GLY A 88 -7.89 1.89 -12.51
CA GLY A 88 -7.03 1.42 -13.59
C GLY A 88 -6.50 0.04 -13.24
N THR A 89 -7.31 -0.99 -13.52
CA THR A 89 -6.86 -2.36 -13.85
C THR A 89 -5.62 -2.85 -13.09
N SER A 90 -5.78 -3.13 -11.78
CA SER A 90 -4.75 -3.87 -11.04
C SER A 90 -5.16 -5.35 -10.97
N PRO A 91 -4.50 -6.28 -11.69
CA PRO A 91 -4.87 -7.70 -11.72
C PRO A 91 -4.51 -8.45 -10.42
N ARG A 92 -3.98 -7.75 -9.41
CA ARG A 92 -3.22 -8.38 -8.32
C ARG A 92 -4.09 -8.88 -7.14
N GLN A 93 -5.38 -8.55 -7.09
CA GLN A 93 -6.30 -9.02 -6.03
C GLN A 93 -6.94 -10.39 -6.30
N SER A 94 -6.80 -10.98 -7.48
CA SER A 94 -7.61 -12.14 -7.88
C SER A 94 -7.15 -13.52 -7.35
N LYS A 95 -6.19 -13.61 -6.43
CA LYS A 95 -5.72 -14.91 -5.88
C LYS A 95 -6.12 -15.21 -4.44
N ARG A 96 -7.10 -14.50 -3.86
CA ARG A 96 -7.67 -14.84 -2.54
C ARG A 96 -9.20 -14.93 -2.54
N ARG A 97 -9.81 -15.56 -3.55
CA ARG A 97 -11.26 -15.80 -3.53
C ARG A 97 -11.73 -16.91 -4.47
N THR A 98 -11.17 -18.11 -4.34
CA THR A 98 -11.79 -19.39 -4.77
C THR A 98 -10.89 -20.49 -4.17
N SER A 99 -11.36 -21.33 -3.25
CA SER A 99 -12.17 -22.50 -3.60
C SER A 99 -13.35 -22.75 -2.65
N PRO A 100 -14.56 -22.95 -3.21
CA PRO A 100 -15.61 -23.76 -2.61
C PRO A 100 -15.62 -25.20 -3.17
N GLY A 101 -15.90 -26.17 -2.29
CA GLY A 101 -16.38 -27.53 -2.61
C GLY A 101 -15.30 -28.61 -2.81
N LEU A 102 -15.54 -29.90 -2.57
CA LEU A 102 -16.64 -30.67 -1.97
C LEU A 102 -16.17 -32.15 -2.00
N GLY A 103 -16.43 -32.92 -0.94
CA GLY A 103 -16.67 -34.37 -1.00
C GLY A 103 -15.47 -35.33 -1.21
N VAL A 104 -15.20 -36.18 -0.22
CA VAL A 104 -15.68 -37.58 -0.13
C VAL A 104 -15.75 -38.00 1.32
#